data_AF-A0A8I1Y9R0-F1
#
_entry.id   AF-A0A8I1Y9R0-F1
#
_cell.length_a   1.000
_cell.length_b   1.000
_cell.length_c   1.000
_cell.angle_alpha   90.00
_cell.angle_beta   90.00
_cell.angle_gamma   90.00
#
_symmetry.space_group_name_H-M   'P 1'
#
loop_
_entity.id
_entity.type
_entity.pdbx_description
1 polymer ?
#
loop_
_entity_poly.entity_id
_entity_poly.type
_entity_poly.pdbx_seq_one_letter_code
_entity_poly.pdbx_strand_id
1 'polypeptide(L)' 'MVIKRRNRTKHTKTFEERLAEEAARFRVAAAQLPPGTQRELYLRRARQAETAAHINEWLTSPGLQPPKALEDVHVRK' A
#
# COMPACT_ATOMS: atom_id res chain seq x y z
N MET A 1 -20.13 -26.16 10.69
CA MET A 1 -19.01 -25.26 10.35
C MET A 1 -19.48 -23.82 10.49
N VAL A 2 -18.89 -23.01 11.37
CA VAL A 2 -19.21 -21.58 11.46
C VAL A 2 -18.42 -20.84 10.39
N ILE A 3 -19.12 -20.27 9.40
CA ILE A 3 -18.48 -19.47 8.36
C ILE A 3 -18.03 -18.15 8.99
N LYS A 4 -16.74 -18.05 9.32
CA LYS A 4 -16.13 -16.80 9.80
C LYS A 4 -16.14 -15.79 8.65
N ARG A 5 -17.01 -14.78 8.71
CA ARG A 5 -17.03 -13.68 7.73
C ARG A 5 -15.72 -12.89 7.85
N ARG A 6 -14.93 -12.88 6.77
CA ARG A 6 -13.76 -12.00 6.63
C ARG A 6 -14.25 -10.57 6.41
N ASN A 7 -13.79 -9.62 7.23
CA ASN A 7 -14.10 -8.21 7.02
C ASN A 7 -13.29 -7.68 5.84
N ARG A 8 -13.86 -7.75 4.62
CA ARG A 8 -13.22 -7.26 3.40
C ARG A 8 -13.66 -5.83 3.14
N THR A 9 -12.76 -4.89 3.33
CA THR A 9 -12.94 -3.50 2.89
C THR A 9 -12.81 -3.41 1.37
N LYS A 10 -13.79 -2.78 0.72
CA LYS A 10 -13.70 -2.40 -0.69
C LYS A 10 -13.08 -1.01 -0.76
N HIS A 11 -11.95 -0.90 -1.45
CA HIS A 11 -11.29 0.38 -1.66
C HIS A 11 -11.65 0.90 -3.05
N THR A 12 -12.03 2.18 -3.12
CA THR A 12 -12.35 2.87 -4.37
C THR A 12 -11.09 3.25 -5.15
N LYS A 13 -10.05 3.64 -4.42
CA LYS A 13 -8.71 3.98 -4.93
C LYS A 13 -7.80 2.77 -4.96
N THR A 14 -6.82 2.80 -5.85
CA THR A 14 -5.79 1.76 -5.92
C THR A 14 -4.97 1.72 -4.63
N PHE A 15 -4.17 0.67 -4.44
CA PHE A 15 -3.31 0.60 -3.25
C PHE A 15 -2.22 1.67 -3.29
N GLU A 16 -1.63 1.92 -4.46
CA GLU A 16 -0.59 2.93 -4.69
C GLU A 16 -1.08 4.34 -4.44
N GLU A 17 -2.26 4.71 -4.98
CA GLU A 17 -2.88 6.02 -4.76
C GLU A 17 -3.08 6.30 -3.27
N ARG A 18 -3.55 5.30 -2.51
CA ARG A 18 -3.76 5.44 -1.08
C ARG A 18 -2.46 5.62 -0.31
N LEU A 19 -1.40 4.90 -0.69
CA LEU A 19 -0.09 5.06 -0.07
C LEU A 19 0.51 6.44 -0.36
N ALA A 20 0.37 6.93 -1.60
CA ALA A 20 0.82 8.26 -1.99
C ALA A 20 0.08 9.36 -1.21
N GLU A 21 -1.25 9.26 -1.10
CA GLU A 21 -2.06 10.19 -0.30
C GLU A 21 -1.65 10.19 1.16
N GLU A 22 -1.42 9.01 1.73
CA GLU A 22 -1.03 8.87 3.13
C GLU A 22 0.37 9.48 3.39
N ALA A 23 1.33 9.23 2.50
CA ALA A 23 2.66 9.84 2.57
C ALA A 23 2.59 11.38 2.50
N ALA A 24 1.79 11.92 1.58
CA ALA A 24 1.57 13.36 1.44
C ALA A 24 0.93 13.96 2.70
N ARG A 25 -0.09 13.32 3.26
CA ARG A 25 -0.75 13.76 4.51
C ARG A 25 0.23 13.84 5.66
N PHE A 26 1.09 12.83 5.83
CA PHE A 26 2.07 12.84 6.90
C PHE A 26 3.18 13.88 6.70
N ARG A 27 3.57 14.17 5.46
CA ARG A 27 4.50 15.28 5.19
C ARG A 27 3.89 16.63 5.52
N VAL A 28 2.64 16.86 5.12
CA VAL A 28 1.93 18.10 5.45
C VAL A 28 1.80 18.24 6.96
N ALA A 29 1.38 17.19 7.68
CA ALA A 29 1.29 17.22 9.14
C ALA A 29 2.66 17.48 9.81
N ALA A 30 3.73 16.87 9.31
CA ALA A 30 5.09 17.11 9.79
C ALA A 30 5.58 18.55 9.54
N ALA A 31 5.18 19.17 8.44
CA ALA A 31 5.56 20.54 8.10
C ALA A 31 4.94 21.58 9.06
N GLN A 32 3.75 21.30 9.58
CA GLN A 32 3.06 22.18 10.54
C GLN A 32 3.59 22.08 11.97
N LEU A 33 4.48 21.12 12.25
CA LEU A 33 5.02 20.90 13.59
C LEU A 33 6.41 21.50 13.74
N PRO A 34 6.73 22.03 14.93
CA PRO A 34 8.10 22.38 15.26
C PRO A 34 9.00 21.13 15.24
N PRO A 35 10.33 21.31 15.10
CA PRO A 35 11.29 20.22 15.27
C PRO A 35 11.06 19.49 16.61
N GLY A 36 10.98 18.16 16.56
CA GLY A 36 10.77 17.32 17.74
C GLY A 36 10.21 15.95 17.40
N THR A 37 10.02 15.12 18.43
CA THR A 37 9.66 13.70 18.31
C THR A 37 8.39 13.48 17.49
N GLN A 38 7.36 14.31 17.68
CA GLN A 38 6.09 14.16 16.95
C GLN A 38 6.27 14.38 15.44
N ARG A 39 7.03 15.41 15.05
CA ARG A 39 7.37 15.67 13.64
C ARG A 39 8.14 14.51 13.04
N GLU A 40 9.11 13.96 13.78
CA GLU A 40 9.91 12.82 13.32
C GLU A 40 9.06 11.56 13.13
N LEU A 41 8.10 11.29 14.02
CA LEU A 41 7.18 10.17 13.89
C LEU A 41 6.34 10.28 12.61
N TYR A 42 5.82 11.47 12.29
CA TYR A 42 5.11 11.70 11.03
C TYR A 42 6.01 11.50 9.82
N LEU A 43 7.25 12.03 9.84
CA LEU A 43 8.21 11.81 8.76
C LEU A 43 8.59 10.33 8.60
N ARG A 44 8.67 9.58 9.69
CA ARG A 44 8.90 8.13 9.65
C ARG A 44 7.71 7.41 9.00
N ARG A 45 6.49 7.82 9.33
CA ARG A 45 5.28 7.23 8.76
C ARG A 45 5.12 7.54 7.27
N ALA A 46 5.46 8.77 6.86
CA ALA A 46 5.55 9.14 5.45
C ALA A 46 6.51 8.22 4.69
N ARG A 47 7.73 8.05 5.21
CA ARG A 47 8.74 7.15 4.63
C ARG A 47 8.25 5.70 4.51
N GLN A 48 7.56 5.19 5.53
CA GLN A 48 6.98 3.84 5.47
C GLN A 48 5.95 3.69 4.36
N ALA A 49 5.10 4.68 4.14
CA ALA A 49 4.12 4.66 3.05
C ALA A 49 4.80 4.68 1.67
N GLU A 50 5.88 5.45 1.52
CA GLU A 50 6.68 5.46 0.29
C GLU A 50 7.39 4.14 0.04
N THR A 51 8.01 3.56 1.08
CA THR A 51 8.64 2.25 0.97
C THR A 51 7.62 1.17 0.61
N ALA A 52 6.42 1.23 1.18
CA ALA A 52 5.34 0.31 0.82
C ALA A 52 4.92 0.46 -0.65
N ALA A 53 4.88 1.69 -1.18
CA ALA A 53 4.56 1.93 -2.58
C ALA A 53 5.63 1.34 -3.50
N HIS A 54 6.91 1.51 -3.14
CA HIS A 54 8.02 0.93 -3.90
C HIS A 54 8.03 -0.60 -3.88
N ILE A 55 7.74 -1.21 -2.72
CA ILE A 55 7.57 -2.66 -2.62
C ILE A 55 6.41 -3.13 -3.49
N ASN A 56 5.29 -2.39 -3.51
CA ASN A 56 4.16 -2.74 -4.37
C ASN A 56 4.55 -2.69 -5.85
N GLU A 57 5.22 -1.62 -6.27
CA GLU A 57 5.75 -1.46 -7.62
C GLU A 57 6.61 -2.67 -8.02
N TRP A 58 7.56 -3.07 -7.16
CA TRP A 58 8.38 -4.27 -7.40
C TRP A 58 7.53 -5.53 -7.55
N LEU A 59 6.61 -5.80 -6.61
CA LEU A 59 5.76 -7.00 -6.66
C LEU A 59 4.81 -7.03 -7.87
N THR A 60 4.46 -5.87 -8.41
CA THR A 60 3.61 -5.75 -9.59
C THR A 60 4.37 -5.73 -10.92
N SER A 61 5.71 -5.72 -10.87
CA SER A 61 6.55 -5.71 -12.06
C SER A 61 6.34 -6.99 -12.90
N PRO A 62 6.17 -6.89 -14.23
CA PRO A 62 5.93 -8.04 -15.10
C PRO A 62 6.98 -9.15 -15.00
N GLY A 63 8.23 -8.81 -14.67
CA GLY A 63 9.32 -9.78 -14.53
C GLY A 63 9.25 -10.64 -13.26
N LEU A 64 8.43 -10.26 -12.28
CA LEU A 64 8.24 -10.98 -11.01
C LEU A 64 6.87 -11.65 -10.91
N GLN A 65 5.96 -11.32 -11.83
CA GLN A 65 4.65 -11.97 -11.91
C GLN A 65 4.74 -13.29 -12.70
N PRO A 66 3.96 -14.31 -12.31
CA PRO A 66 3.86 -15.52 -13.12
C PRO A 66 3.32 -15.16 -14.52
N PRO A 67 3.73 -15.88 -15.57
CA PRO A 67 3.21 -15.68 -16.91
C PRO A 67 1.69 -15.80 -16.92
N LYS A 68 1.00 -14.80 -17.48
CA LYS A 68 -0.47 -14.79 -17.59
C LYS A 68 -1.04 -16.02 -18.29
N ALA A 69 -0.27 -16.65 -19.19
CA ALA A 69 -0.66 -17.91 -19.84
C ALA A 69 -0.89 -19.09 -18.86
N LEU A 70 -0.35 -19.04 -17.64
CA LEU A 70 -0.58 -20.04 -16.59
C LEU A 70 -1.80 -19.72 -15.70
N GLU A 71 -2.36 -18.51 -15.80
CA GLU A 71 -3.57 -18.11 -15.07
C GLU A 71 -4.82 -18.79 -15.67
N ASP A 72 -4.86 -18.98 -16.99
CA ASP A 72 -5.97 -19.63 -17.71
C ASP A 72 -6.18 -21.11 -17.34
N VAL A 73 -5.14 -21.79 -16.85
CA VAL A 73 -5.21 -23.19 -16.42
C VAL A 73 -5.98 -23.32 -15.09
N HIS A 74 -5.93 -22.30 -14.24
CA HIS A 74 -6.54 -22.33 -12.90
C HIS A 74 -8.00 -21.88 -12.87
N VAL A 75 -8.50 -21.27 -13.96
CA VAL A 75 -9.90 -20.79 -14.06
C VAL A 75 -10.86 -21.90 -14.55
N ARG A 76 -10.33 -23.01 -15.10
CA ARG A 76 -11.14 -24.17 -15.50
C ARG A 76 -11.34 -25.14 -14.33
N LYS A 77 -12.22 -24.80 -13.40
CA LYS A 77 -12.81 -25.78 -12.47
C LYS A 77 -14.22 -25.40 -12.06
#